data_AF-A0A3G9JMC0-F1
#
_entry.id   AF-A0A3G9JMC0-F1
#
_cell.length_a   1.000
_cell.length_b   1.000
_cell.length_c   1.000
_cell.angle_alpha   90.00
_cell.angle_beta   90.00
_cell.angle_gamma   90.00
#
_symmetry.space_group_name_H-M   'P 1'
#
loop_
_entity.id
_entity.type
_entity.pdbx_description
1 polymer ?
#
loop_
_entity_poly.entity_id
_entity_poly.type
_entity_poly.pdbx_seq_one_letter_code
_entity_poly.pdbx_strand_id
1 'polypeptide(L)' 'MFSKNAPPYGGGKADAAVFAESAIQMLNAASQGIPRVVNQICGQAVFEAEGKGLEVIVEEHIGRVLSDMDRQRGTAG' A
#
# COMPACT_ATOMS: atom_id res chain seq x y z
N MET A 1 4.01 26.37 -24.08
CA MET A 1 4.06 25.92 -22.67
C MET A 1 2.95 24.89 -22.46
N PHE A 2 3.22 23.62 -22.73
CA PHE A 2 2.27 22.55 -22.43
C PHE A 2 2.69 21.93 -21.10
N SER A 3 1.82 22.09 -20.11
CA SER A 3 1.96 21.47 -18.79
C SER A 3 2.08 19.96 -18.95
N LYS A 4 3.16 19.38 -18.43
CA LYS A 4 3.37 17.94 -18.35
C LYS A 4 2.39 17.39 -17.32
N ASN A 5 1.15 17.13 -17.73
CA ASN A 5 0.29 16.21 -16.99
C ASN A 5 0.91 14.82 -17.14
N ALA A 6 1.74 14.44 -16.16
CA ALA A 6 2.11 13.05 -15.97
C ALA A 6 0.80 12.24 -15.78
N PRO A 7 0.69 11.03 -16.36
CA PRO A 7 -0.41 10.14 -16.02
C PRO A 7 -0.39 9.89 -14.50
N PRO A 8 -1.55 9.74 -13.84
CA PRO A 8 -1.61 9.46 -12.39
C PRO A 8 -0.99 8.11 -12.01
N TYR A 9 -0.52 7.33 -12.99
CA TYR A 9 0.22 6.09 -12.83
C TYR A 9 1.51 6.25 -13.65
N GLY A 10 2.62 6.46 -12.95
CA GLY A 10 3.87 7.00 -13.46
C GLY A 10 4.44 6.24 -14.68
N GLY A 11 4.87 7.03 -15.67
CA GLY A 11 5.78 6.59 -16.71
C GLY A 11 7.19 6.49 -16.15
N GLY A 12 7.61 5.29 -15.79
CA GLY A 12 8.97 4.95 -15.38
C GLY A 12 8.92 3.61 -14.67
N LYS A 13 9.62 2.59 -15.20
CA LYS A 13 9.82 1.33 -14.50
C LYS A 13 10.68 1.61 -13.25
N ALA A 14 10.07 2.05 -12.15
CA ALA A 14 10.57 1.69 -10.84
C ALA A 14 10.17 0.22 -10.67
N ASP A 15 11.13 -0.65 -10.36
CA ASP A 15 10.81 -2.00 -9.91
C ASP A 15 9.76 -1.86 -8.80
N ALA A 16 8.52 -2.28 -9.08
CA ALA A 16 7.41 -2.07 -8.17
C ALA A 16 7.79 -2.69 -6.82
N ALA A 17 7.59 -1.93 -5.75
CA ALA A 17 8.03 -2.32 -4.41
C ALA A 17 7.56 -3.75 -4.11
N VAL A 18 8.51 -4.63 -3.76
CA VAL A 18 8.22 -6.04 -3.54
C VAL A 18 7.81 -6.27 -2.10
N PHE A 19 6.86 -7.16 -1.87
CA PHE A 19 6.44 -7.52 -0.53
C PHE A 19 7.38 -8.57 0.04
N ALA A 20 7.97 -8.27 1.21
CA ALA A 20 8.68 -9.26 1.99
C ALA A 20 7.69 -10.33 2.49
N GLU A 21 8.21 -11.54 2.77
CA GLU A 21 7.40 -12.65 3.26
C GLU A 21 6.61 -12.28 4.53
N SER A 22 7.22 -11.53 5.46
CA SER A 22 6.54 -11.05 6.68
C SER A 22 5.34 -10.14 6.39
N ALA A 23 5.45 -9.27 5.38
CA ALA A 23 4.34 -8.44 4.94
C ALA A 23 3.21 -9.29 4.33
N ILE A 24 3.54 -10.32 3.56
CA ILE A 24 2.56 -11.25 2.98
C ILE A 24 1.82 -12.02 4.07
N GLN A 25 2.54 -12.50 5.10
CA GLN A 25 1.94 -13.22 6.23
C GLN A 25 0.95 -12.34 7.00
N MET A 26 1.33 -11.10 7.31
CA MET A 26 0.45 -10.14 7.98
C MET A 26 -0.74 -9.73 7.10
N LEU A 27 -0.52 -9.48 5.81
CA LEU A 27 -1.57 -9.17 4.84
C LEU A 27 -2.61 -10.30 4.78
N ASN A 28 -2.16 -11.55 4.72
CA ASN A 28 -3.06 -12.71 4.68
C ASN A 28 -3.88 -12.81 5.98
N ALA A 29 -3.22 -12.66 7.14
CA ALA A 29 -3.89 -12.67 8.43
C ALA A 29 -4.92 -11.53 8.57
N ALA A 30 -4.59 -10.30 8.14
CA ALA A 30 -5.49 -9.17 8.25
C ALA A 30 -6.66 -9.21 7.26
N SER A 31 -6.41 -9.69 6.04
CA SER A 31 -7.43 -9.72 4.98
C SER A 31 -8.40 -10.90 5.09
N GLN A 32 -8.04 -11.96 5.81
CA GLN A 32 -8.81 -13.21 5.89
C GLN A 32 -9.11 -13.80 4.49
N GLY A 33 -8.22 -13.54 3.52
CA GLY A 33 -8.38 -13.99 2.13
C GLY A 33 -9.42 -13.21 1.32
N ILE A 34 -10.01 -12.14 1.85
CA ILE A 34 -11.02 -11.34 1.13
C ILE A 34 -10.32 -10.47 0.07
N PRO A 35 -10.54 -10.68 -1.24
CA PRO A 35 -9.78 -9.99 -2.29
C PRO A 35 -9.89 -8.47 -2.25
N ARG A 36 -11.06 -7.95 -1.88
CA ARG A 36 -11.28 -6.50 -1.73
C ARG A 36 -10.41 -5.90 -0.62
N VAL A 37 -10.25 -6.62 0.49
CA VAL A 37 -9.44 -6.16 1.63
C VAL A 37 -7.95 -6.26 1.28
N VAL A 38 -7.53 -7.34 0.61
CA VAL A 38 -6.17 -7.47 0.08
C VAL A 38 -5.82 -6.28 -0.80
N ASN A 39 -6.68 -5.96 -1.78
CA ASN A 39 -6.44 -4.84 -2.70
C ASN A 39 -6.37 -3.50 -1.99
N GLN A 40 -7.20 -3.29 -0.95
CA GLN A 40 -7.19 -2.06 -0.18
C GLN A 40 -5.87 -1.87 0.59
N ILE A 41 -5.43 -2.92 1.30
CA ILE A 41 -4.18 -2.88 2.07
C ILE A 41 -2.98 -2.73 1.13
N CYS A 42 -2.89 -3.55 0.09
CA CYS A 42 -1.79 -3.49 -0.88
C CYS A 42 -1.73 -2.15 -1.61
N GLY A 43 -2.88 -1.60 -2.02
CA GLY A 43 -2.94 -0.32 -2.71
C GLY A 43 -2.38 0.82 -1.86
N GLN A 44 -2.72 0.86 -0.57
CA GLN A 44 -2.17 1.86 0.36
C GLN A 44 -0.68 1.64 0.62
N ALA A 45 -0.25 0.40 0.84
CA ALA A 45 1.16 0.06 1.09
C ALA A 45 2.07 0.39 -0.11
N VAL A 46 1.64 0.07 -1.33
CA VAL A 46 2.37 0.40 -2.57
C VAL A 46 2.43 1.91 -2.76
N PHE A 47 1.30 2.62 -2.57
CA PHE A 47 1.27 4.08 -2.68
C PHE A 47 2.23 4.76 -1.70
N GLU A 48 2.26 4.30 -0.44
CA GLU A 48 3.21 4.80 0.56
C GLU A 48 4.66 4.49 0.18
N ALA A 49 4.93 3.27 -0.29
CA ALA A 49 6.26 2.84 -0.71
C ALA A 49 6.78 3.68 -1.89
N GLU A 50 5.95 3.91 -2.92
CA GLU A 50 6.28 4.78 -4.04
C GLU A 50 6.56 6.21 -3.59
N GLY A 51 5.70 6.77 -2.73
CA GLY A 51 5.88 8.12 -2.19
C GLY A 51 7.16 8.30 -1.36
N LYS A 52 7.68 7.21 -0.80
CA LYS A 52 8.90 7.18 0.02
C LYS A 52 10.13 6.63 -0.70
N GLY A 53 9.99 6.19 -1.96
CA GLY A 53 11.06 5.54 -2.72
C GLY A 53 11.53 4.21 -2.11
N LEU A 54 10.63 3.46 -1.49
CA LEU A 54 10.94 2.15 -0.89
C LEU A 54 10.87 1.05 -1.93
N GLU A 55 11.89 0.18 -1.97
CA GLU A 55 11.94 -0.98 -2.86
C GLU A 55 11.30 -2.23 -2.22
N VAL A 56 11.20 -2.28 -0.89
CA VAL A 56 10.69 -3.45 -0.15
C VAL A 56 9.63 -3.01 0.87
N ILE A 57 8.47 -3.66 0.79
CA ILE A 57 7.37 -3.52 1.76
C ILE A 57 7.50 -4.62 2.80
N VAL A 58 7.83 -4.25 4.03
CA VAL A 58 7.91 -5.14 5.20
C VAL A 58 6.66 -5.03 6.07
N GLU A 59 6.56 -5.94 7.05
CA GLU A 59 5.47 -6.03 8.03
C GLU A 59 5.09 -4.68 8.67
N GLU A 60 6.06 -3.85 9.03
CA GLU A 60 5.82 -2.54 9.64
C GLU A 60 4.94 -1.63 8.77
N HIS A 61 5.12 -1.66 7.45
CA HIS A 61 4.31 -0.85 6.53
C HIS A 61 2.85 -1.34 6.51
N ILE A 62 2.64 -2.66 6.57
CA ILE A 62 1.30 -3.23 6.66
C ILE A 62 0.64 -2.85 7.99
N GLY A 63 1.38 -2.93 9.10
CA GLY A 63 0.88 -2.53 10.43
C GLY A 63 0.43 -1.07 10.48
N ARG A 64 1.15 -0.15 9.81
CA ARG A 64 0.76 1.26 9.69
C ARG A 64 -0.54 1.43 8.90
N VAL A 65 -0.64 0.78 7.73
CA VAL A 65 -1.85 0.78 6.91
C VAL A 65 -3.07 0.29 7.71
N LEU A 66 -2.93 -0.81 8.45
CA LEU A 66 -4.00 -1.34 9.28
C LEU A 66 -4.40 -0.38 10.41
N SER A 67 -3.43 0.24 11.07
CA SER A 67 -3.66 1.24 12.12
C SER A 67 -4.43 2.45 11.59
N ASP A 68 -4.09 2.91 10.37
CA ASP A 68 -4.78 4.01 9.71
C ASP A 68 -6.22 3.63 9.30
N MET A 69 -6.41 2.41 8.79
CA MET A 69 -7.75 1.89 8.48
C MET A 69 -8.63 1.82 9.72
N ASP A 70 -8.13 1.34 10.86
CA ASP A 70 -8.87 1.31 12.11
C ASP A 70 -9.21 2.72 12.62
N ARG A 71 -8.28 3.66 12.49
CA ARG A 71 -8.53 5.07 12.82
C ARG A 71 -9.65 5.66 11.96
N GLN A 72 -9.67 5.38 10.66
CA GLN A 72 -10.72 5.84 9.74
C GLN A 72 -12.10 5.26 10.10
N ARG A 73 -12.15 4.03 10.61
CA ARG A 73 -13.38 3.40 11.12
C ARG A 73 -13.88 4.10 12.38
N GLY A 74 -12.98 4.50 13.27
CA GLY A 74 -13.31 5.22 14.51
C GLY A 74 -13.74 6.69 14.32
N THR A 75 -13.39 7.31 13.19
CA THR A 75 -13.80 8.69 12.85
C THR A 75 -15.15 8.77 12.11
N ALA A 76 -15.78 7.64 11.80
CA ALA A 76 -17.10 7.60 11.14
C ALA A 76 -18.28 7.79 12.12
N GLY A 77 -18.06 8.47 13.24
CA GLY A 77 -19.05 8.78 14.28
C GLY A 77 -19.48 10.24 14.27
#